data_AF-A0A833TE28-F1
#
_entry.id   AF-A0A833TE28-F1
#
_cell.length_a   1.000
_cell.length_b   1.000
_cell.length_c   1.000
_cell.angle_alpha   90.00
_cell.angle_beta   90.00
_cell.angle_gamma   90.00
#
_symmetry.space_group_name_H-M   'P 1'
#
loop_
_entity.id
_entity.type
_entity.pdbx_description
1 polymer ?
#
loop_
_entity_poly.entity_id
_entity_poly.type
_entity_poly.pdbx_seq_one_letter_code
_entity_poly.pdbx_strand_id
1 'polypeptide(L)'
;MVSLFATVFLCAASVLASATRATTESTCTLSDSNACPVESFSSLSDDGSVLVYPGGLSKHEPRQVQTLIFFQGGGGCTDINTCAFGLECSLAENALFTTVATVRGAGVIDRFKEDNMFKEWNVVFVPYCTGDAHVGNRVLPAFESGMEQQLGNPQCLGRDFPMFLNGYNNSKSALDWALQNFPDVDSLVVGGASAGSLGAQIFNSHIADMWNVDAKGTQFSVMADSYVGVLPARHPVPKLVNYFGGCESGLAFNSDIAAVCSTENTTTIDLVEALLEDKPEAKWLFINSKGDTVQRYYYALVDEGIQGYPFPNLMSEDDLYKNMSVLLDAYQTKSPRITTFFAEGDHHVFLMDKNFTSYKSDKGQPLGDVINEWLPMSHYSGT
;
A
#
# COMPACT_ATOMS: atom_id res chain seq x y z
N MET A 1 -47.30 61.10 -34.34
CA MET A 1 -47.66 59.90 -33.57
C MET A 1 -46.58 58.86 -33.84
N VAL A 2 -45.43 58.93 -33.14
CA VAL A 2 -45.07 58.10 -31.94
C VAL A 2 -45.05 56.60 -32.31
N SER A 3 -43.91 56.05 -32.75
CA SER A 3 -42.80 55.44 -31.96
C SER A 3 -43.12 54.02 -31.48
N LEU A 4 -42.31 53.03 -31.88
CA LEU A 4 -41.75 52.03 -30.96
C LEU A 4 -40.56 51.25 -31.56
N PHE A 5 -39.47 51.22 -30.78
CA PHE A 5 -38.22 50.46 -30.93
C PHE A 5 -38.41 48.96 -30.62
N ALA A 6 -37.58 48.09 -31.22
CA ALA A 6 -36.96 46.90 -30.60
C ALA A 6 -36.05 46.20 -31.64
N THR A 7 -34.75 46.50 -31.70
CA THR A 7 -33.62 45.81 -31.03
C THR A 7 -33.43 44.34 -31.45
N VAL A 8 -32.42 44.13 -32.31
CA VAL A 8 -31.83 42.85 -32.69
C VAL A 8 -30.98 42.33 -31.52
N PHE A 9 -31.27 41.13 -31.03
CA PHE A 9 -30.39 40.38 -30.12
C PHE A 9 -29.94 39.09 -30.81
N LEU A 10 -28.68 39.06 -31.25
CA LEU A 10 -27.95 37.83 -31.58
C LEU A 10 -27.46 37.24 -30.25
N CYS A 11 -28.07 36.15 -29.78
CA CYS A 11 -27.47 35.31 -28.75
C CYS A 11 -26.56 34.28 -29.42
N ALA A 12 -25.26 34.55 -29.41
CA ALA A 12 -24.25 33.51 -29.57
C ALA A 12 -24.24 32.66 -28.29
N ALA A 13 -24.83 31.47 -28.34
CA ALA A 13 -24.69 30.48 -27.28
C ALA A 13 -23.25 29.95 -27.30
N SER A 14 -22.46 30.35 -26.30
CA SER A 14 -21.18 29.73 -25.98
C SER A 14 -21.41 28.26 -25.62
N VAL A 15 -20.85 27.36 -26.43
CA VAL A 15 -20.71 25.95 -26.07
C VAL A 15 -19.66 25.86 -24.97
N LEU A 16 -20.10 25.95 -23.71
CA LEU A 16 -19.35 25.42 -22.59
C LEU A 16 -19.36 23.90 -22.73
N ALA A 17 -18.30 23.35 -23.33
CA ALA A 17 -18.00 21.93 -23.22
C ALA A 17 -17.74 21.64 -21.73
N SER A 18 -18.78 21.19 -21.03
CA SER A 18 -18.60 20.53 -19.74
C SER A 18 -17.81 19.27 -20.01
N ALA A 19 -16.52 19.27 -19.66
CA ALA A 19 -15.76 18.05 -19.49
C ALA A 19 -16.44 17.27 -18.35
N THR A 20 -17.29 16.32 -18.71
CA THR A 20 -17.81 15.32 -17.80
C THR A 20 -16.61 14.53 -17.28
N ARG A 21 -16.28 14.74 -16.01
CA ARG A 21 -15.27 13.98 -15.27
C ARG A 21 -15.80 12.54 -15.16
N ALA A 22 -15.45 11.69 -16.12
CA ALA A 22 -15.72 10.26 -16.01
C ALA A 22 -14.77 9.70 -14.96
N THR A 23 -15.26 9.51 -13.73
CA THR A 23 -14.62 8.66 -12.72
C THR A 23 -15.01 7.23 -13.04
N THR A 24 -14.27 6.58 -13.94
CA THR A 24 -14.34 5.13 -14.07
C THR A 24 -13.65 4.54 -12.85
N GLU A 25 -14.42 4.25 -11.79
CA GLU A 25 -13.97 3.44 -10.66
C GLU A 25 -14.07 1.97 -11.07
N SER A 26 -12.98 1.34 -11.49
CA SER A 26 -12.93 -0.12 -11.56
C SER A 26 -12.83 -0.68 -10.14
N THR A 27 -13.85 -1.45 -9.80
CA THR A 27 -14.03 -2.08 -8.50
C THR A 27 -14.08 -3.58 -8.71
N CYS A 28 -13.34 -4.34 -7.92
CA CYS A 28 -13.53 -5.79 -7.83
C CYS A 28 -13.73 -6.20 -6.38
N THR A 29 -14.68 -7.10 -6.18
CA THR A 29 -15.13 -7.52 -4.86
C THR A 29 -14.93 -9.03 -4.74
N LEU A 30 -14.24 -9.45 -3.68
CA LEU A 30 -14.16 -10.85 -3.28
C LEU A 30 -15.56 -11.36 -2.95
N SER A 31 -15.96 -12.47 -3.57
CA SER A 31 -17.27 -13.11 -3.36
C SER A 31 -17.17 -14.63 -3.42
N ASP A 32 -18.23 -15.32 -3.01
CA ASP A 32 -18.36 -16.79 -3.06
C ASP A 32 -18.37 -17.38 -4.49
N SER A 33 -18.29 -16.51 -5.51
CA SER A 33 -18.22 -16.87 -6.92
C SER A 33 -17.03 -16.24 -7.64
N ASN A 34 -16.26 -15.39 -6.97
CA ASN A 34 -15.14 -14.67 -7.57
C ASN A 34 -14.01 -14.44 -6.53
N ALA A 35 -12.83 -14.99 -6.81
CA ALA A 35 -11.62 -14.81 -6.00
C ALA A 35 -11.00 -13.40 -6.11
N CYS A 36 -11.65 -12.50 -6.87
CA CYS A 36 -11.13 -11.20 -7.27
C CYS A 36 -9.67 -11.22 -7.76
N PRO A 37 -9.34 -12.05 -8.78
CA PRO A 37 -7.98 -12.07 -9.31
C PRO A 37 -7.71 -10.76 -10.05
N VAL A 38 -6.82 -9.92 -9.50
CA VAL A 38 -6.41 -8.65 -10.11
C VAL A 38 -5.77 -8.89 -11.49
N GLU A 39 -5.13 -10.05 -11.67
CA GLU A 39 -4.60 -10.51 -12.97
C GLU A 39 -5.66 -10.75 -14.05
N SER A 40 -6.93 -10.93 -13.68
CA SER A 40 -8.02 -11.23 -14.62
C SER A 40 -8.70 -9.99 -15.20
N PHE A 41 -8.28 -8.79 -14.80
CA PHE A 41 -8.79 -7.54 -15.35
C PHE A 41 -8.43 -7.45 -16.86
N SER A 42 -9.45 -7.59 -17.70
CA SER A 42 -9.31 -7.44 -19.15
C SER A 42 -8.97 -5.98 -19.46
N SER A 43 -7.71 -5.76 -19.83
CA SER A 43 -7.06 -4.46 -20.08
C SER A 43 -6.84 -3.60 -18.83
N LEU A 44 -5.68 -3.84 -18.19
CA LEU A 44 -4.99 -2.98 -17.21
C LEU A 44 -4.79 -1.51 -17.68
N SER A 45 -5.28 -1.14 -18.87
CA SER A 45 -5.11 0.18 -19.49
C SER A 45 -6.37 1.04 -19.57
N ASP A 46 -7.59 0.49 -19.44
CA ASP A 46 -8.83 1.24 -19.72
C ASP A 46 -9.91 1.19 -18.62
N ASP A 47 -9.80 0.32 -17.60
CA ASP A 47 -10.84 0.23 -16.56
C ASP A 47 -10.49 1.00 -15.27
N GLY A 48 -9.21 1.32 -15.04
CA GLY A 48 -8.72 2.06 -13.87
C GLY A 48 -8.20 1.16 -12.73
N SER A 49 -8.10 -0.16 -12.96
CA SER A 49 -7.78 -1.14 -11.92
C SER A 49 -6.29 -1.12 -11.59
N VAL A 50 -5.46 -0.74 -12.56
CA VAL A 50 -4.17 -0.11 -12.29
C VAL A 50 -4.32 1.32 -12.76
N LEU A 51 -4.31 2.29 -11.83
CA LEU A 51 -4.13 3.68 -12.22
C LEU A 51 -2.69 3.85 -12.68
N VAL A 52 -2.45 3.48 -13.94
CA VAL A 52 -1.27 3.86 -14.68
C VAL A 52 -1.54 5.23 -15.24
N TYR A 53 -0.86 6.21 -14.68
CA TYR A 53 -0.75 7.48 -15.35
C TYR A 53 0.65 7.55 -15.96
N PRO A 54 0.82 7.42 -17.29
CA PRO A 54 2.09 7.79 -17.91
C PRO A 54 2.32 9.29 -17.65
N GLY A 55 3.48 9.63 -17.11
CA GLY A 55 3.90 11.02 -16.94
C GLY A 55 3.80 11.78 -18.27
N GLY A 56 3.46 13.06 -18.19
CA GLY A 56 3.30 13.91 -19.37
C GLY A 56 4.59 13.96 -20.18
N LEU A 57 4.61 13.31 -21.34
CA LEU A 57 5.64 13.49 -22.36
C LEU A 57 5.52 14.90 -22.96
N SER A 58 6.02 15.91 -22.25
CA SER A 58 6.38 17.18 -22.89
C SER A 58 7.62 16.95 -23.74
N LYS A 59 7.42 17.02 -25.06
CA LYS A 59 8.32 16.59 -26.14
C LYS A 59 9.73 17.19 -26.23
N HIS A 60 10.30 17.85 -25.22
CA HIS A 60 11.46 18.72 -25.45
C HIS A 60 12.63 18.77 -24.45
N GLU A 61 12.71 17.97 -23.39
CA GLU A 61 13.90 17.96 -22.52
C GLU A 61 14.31 16.55 -22.05
N PRO A 62 15.61 16.26 -21.81
CA PRO A 62 16.04 15.02 -21.18
C PRO A 62 15.62 15.05 -19.70
N ARG A 63 14.36 14.74 -19.46
CA ARG A 63 13.79 14.67 -18.11
C ARG A 63 14.11 13.29 -17.52
N GLN A 64 14.57 13.27 -16.28
CA GLN A 64 14.72 12.02 -15.53
C GLN A 64 13.40 11.26 -15.52
N VAL A 65 13.42 9.96 -15.81
CA VAL A 65 12.25 9.08 -15.77
C VAL A 65 12.08 8.59 -14.34
N GLN A 66 10.99 8.99 -13.70
CA GLN A 66 10.72 8.74 -12.29
C GLN A 66 9.45 7.90 -12.17
N THR A 67 9.50 6.85 -11.36
CA THR A 67 8.39 5.91 -11.18
C THR A 67 8.13 5.64 -9.71
N LEU A 68 6.85 5.75 -9.32
CA LEU A 68 6.32 5.36 -8.01
C LEU A 68 5.46 4.10 -8.20
N ILE A 69 5.83 3.02 -7.53
CA ILE A 69 4.99 1.83 -7.36
C ILE A 69 4.36 1.95 -5.97
N PHE A 70 3.03 2.02 -5.88
CA PHE A 70 2.33 2.25 -4.61
C PHE A 70 1.34 1.12 -4.28
N PHE A 71 1.60 0.40 -3.19
CA PHE A 71 0.77 -0.69 -2.70
C PHE A 71 -0.38 -0.18 -1.83
N GLN A 72 -1.61 -0.56 -2.19
CA GLN A 72 -2.81 -0.23 -1.45
C GLN A 72 -2.81 -0.91 -0.06
N GLY A 73 -3.32 -0.19 0.94
CA GLY A 73 -3.63 -0.75 2.26
C GLY A 73 -5.02 -1.39 2.37
N GLY A 74 -5.41 -1.70 3.60
CA GLY A 74 -6.77 -2.19 3.89
C GLY A 74 -6.77 -3.47 4.71
N GLY A 75 -6.02 -3.50 5.81
CA GLY A 75 -6.06 -4.59 6.79
C GLY A 75 -5.46 -5.92 6.33
N GLY A 76 -5.70 -6.97 7.10
CA GLY A 76 -5.22 -8.31 6.80
C GLY A 76 -5.85 -9.33 7.74
N CYS A 77 -5.89 -10.58 7.31
CA CYS A 77 -6.19 -11.68 8.20
C CYS A 77 -4.90 -12.23 8.82
N THR A 78 -5.02 -13.07 9.84
CA THR A 78 -3.90 -13.44 10.74
C THR A 78 -3.79 -14.95 10.97
N ASP A 79 -4.88 -15.70 10.80
CA ASP A 79 -4.99 -17.13 11.02
C ASP A 79 -6.17 -17.71 10.23
N ILE A 80 -6.44 -19.01 10.39
CA ILE A 80 -7.46 -19.71 9.60
C ILE A 80 -8.88 -19.18 9.87
N ASN A 81 -9.16 -18.69 11.07
CA ASN A 81 -10.45 -18.13 11.43
C ASN A 81 -10.59 -16.75 10.80
N THR A 82 -9.60 -15.88 11.01
CA THR A 82 -9.64 -14.50 10.49
C THR A 82 -9.58 -14.47 8.98
N CYS A 83 -8.93 -15.44 8.32
CA CYS A 83 -8.91 -15.48 6.87
C CYS A 83 -10.18 -16.12 6.27
N ALA A 84 -11.12 -16.65 7.06
CA ALA A 84 -12.26 -17.37 6.53
C ALA A 84 -13.23 -16.45 5.78
N PHE A 85 -13.66 -16.86 4.57
CA PHE A 85 -14.63 -16.10 3.77
C PHE A 85 -15.92 -15.80 4.55
N GLY A 86 -16.46 -16.82 5.22
CA GLY A 86 -17.69 -16.70 6.00
C GLY A 86 -17.57 -15.64 7.09
N LEU A 87 -16.40 -15.55 7.74
CA LEU A 87 -16.14 -14.54 8.76
C LEU A 87 -16.05 -13.13 8.18
N GLU A 88 -15.27 -12.93 7.13
CA GLU A 88 -15.12 -11.62 6.49
C GLU A 88 -16.45 -11.11 5.93
N CYS A 89 -17.22 -11.99 5.29
CA CYS A 89 -18.59 -11.69 4.88
C CYS A 89 -19.47 -11.32 6.08
N SER A 90 -19.33 -12.03 7.20
CA SER A 90 -20.16 -11.81 8.40
C SER A 90 -19.82 -10.54 9.16
N LEU A 91 -18.59 -10.04 9.03
CA LEU A 91 -18.18 -8.76 9.61
C LEU A 91 -18.68 -7.56 8.79
N ALA A 92 -18.99 -7.76 7.51
CA ALA A 92 -19.52 -6.76 6.59
C ALA A 92 -18.68 -5.47 6.58
N GLU A 93 -19.24 -4.34 7.01
CA GLU A 93 -18.51 -3.05 7.08
C GLU A 93 -17.31 -3.07 8.05
N ASN A 94 -17.25 -4.05 8.95
CA ASN A 94 -16.16 -4.25 9.91
C ASN A 94 -15.21 -5.40 9.51
N ALA A 95 -15.21 -5.81 8.24
CA ALA A 95 -14.26 -6.80 7.72
C ALA A 95 -12.82 -6.44 8.12
N LEU A 96 -12.01 -7.45 8.44
CA LEU A 96 -10.65 -7.26 8.94
C LEU A 96 -9.71 -6.75 7.85
N PHE A 97 -10.09 -6.97 6.60
CA PHE A 97 -9.44 -6.41 5.44
C PHE A 97 -10.46 -5.96 4.38
N THR A 98 -10.03 -5.05 3.51
CA THR A 98 -10.84 -4.63 2.37
C THR A 98 -11.03 -5.82 1.45
N THR A 99 -12.27 -6.27 1.29
CA THR A 99 -12.65 -7.29 0.30
C THR A 99 -12.84 -6.68 -1.09
N VAL A 100 -12.63 -5.37 -1.21
CA VAL A 100 -12.81 -4.61 -2.44
C VAL A 100 -11.51 -3.91 -2.83
N ALA A 101 -11.03 -4.21 -4.03
CA ALA A 101 -9.95 -3.46 -4.66
C ALA A 101 -10.55 -2.18 -5.25
N THR A 102 -10.16 -1.02 -4.72
CA THR A 102 -10.60 0.30 -5.20
C THR A 102 -9.42 1.20 -5.44
N VAL A 103 -9.42 1.94 -6.55
CA VAL A 103 -8.45 3.00 -6.78
C VAL A 103 -9.14 4.36 -6.81
N ARG A 104 -8.65 5.31 -5.99
CA ARG A 104 -9.16 6.67 -5.91
C ARG A 104 -8.02 7.66 -6.11
N GLY A 105 -8.14 8.56 -7.08
CA GLY A 105 -7.16 9.62 -7.36
C GLY A 105 -7.07 10.66 -6.24
N ALA A 106 -6.47 10.28 -5.12
CA ALA A 106 -6.26 11.10 -3.93
C ALA A 106 -4.84 10.88 -3.38
N GLY A 107 -4.38 11.80 -2.53
CA GLY A 107 -3.07 11.67 -1.88
C GLY A 107 -1.90 11.68 -2.87
N VAL A 108 -0.93 10.78 -2.67
CA VAL A 108 0.29 10.68 -3.50
C VAL A 108 0.01 10.35 -4.97
N ILE A 109 -1.15 9.79 -5.29
CA ILE A 109 -1.53 9.47 -6.67
C ILE A 109 -2.41 10.54 -7.34
N ASP A 110 -2.71 11.65 -6.64
CA ASP A 110 -3.47 12.78 -7.20
C ASP A 110 -2.57 13.73 -7.99
N ARG A 111 -2.73 13.76 -9.32
CA ARG A 111 -1.99 14.69 -10.21
C ARG A 111 -2.50 16.12 -10.19
N PHE A 112 -3.72 16.35 -9.72
CA PHE A 112 -4.35 17.67 -9.68
C PHE A 112 -4.02 18.42 -8.38
N LYS A 113 -3.39 17.74 -7.42
CA LYS A 113 -2.85 18.36 -6.21
C LYS A 113 -1.55 19.10 -6.55
N GLU A 114 -1.61 20.42 -6.50
CA GLU A 114 -0.51 21.29 -6.95
C GLU A 114 0.84 21.03 -6.25
N ASP A 115 0.77 20.71 -4.96
CA ASP A 115 1.92 20.44 -4.08
C ASP A 115 2.26 18.95 -3.97
N ASN A 116 1.66 18.07 -4.78
CA ASN A 116 2.07 16.66 -4.85
C ASN A 116 3.37 16.52 -5.64
N MET A 117 4.44 16.07 -4.98
CA MET A 117 5.77 15.84 -5.53
C MET A 117 5.83 14.68 -6.52
N PHE A 118 4.84 13.78 -6.48
CA PHE A 118 4.69 12.69 -7.43
C PHE A 118 3.80 13.04 -8.63
N LYS A 119 3.25 14.27 -8.71
CA LYS A 119 2.24 14.62 -9.73
C LYS A 119 2.70 14.47 -11.18
N GLU A 120 4.02 14.51 -11.43
CA GLU A 120 4.64 14.32 -12.75
C GLU A 120 5.27 12.94 -12.94
N TRP A 121 5.38 12.11 -11.89
CA TRP A 121 6.00 10.79 -11.94
C TRP A 121 5.13 9.80 -12.71
N ASN A 122 5.69 8.72 -13.24
CA ASN A 122 4.88 7.54 -13.54
C ASN A 122 4.39 6.96 -12.22
N VAL A 123 3.10 6.67 -12.11
CA VAL A 123 2.52 6.06 -10.90
C VAL A 123 1.90 4.72 -11.31
N VAL A 124 2.29 3.67 -10.61
CA VAL A 124 1.72 2.33 -10.71
C VAL A 124 1.10 2.01 -9.36
N PHE A 125 -0.22 2.02 -9.30
CA PHE A 125 -0.95 1.64 -8.09
C PHE A 125 -1.25 0.14 -8.10
N VAL A 126 -0.91 -0.57 -7.02
CA VAL A 126 -1.16 -2.01 -6.85
C VAL A 126 -2.34 -2.21 -5.89
N PRO A 127 -3.54 -2.56 -6.39
CA PRO A 127 -4.71 -2.77 -5.54
C PRO A 127 -4.59 -3.99 -4.65
N TYR A 128 -5.41 -4.02 -3.61
CA TYR A 128 -5.40 -5.06 -2.58
C TYR A 128 -6.81 -5.50 -2.22
N CYS A 129 -7.02 -6.81 -2.13
CA CYS A 129 -8.30 -7.40 -1.67
C CYS A 129 -8.18 -8.82 -1.10
N THR A 130 -6.96 -9.31 -0.87
CA THR A 130 -6.65 -10.73 -0.62
C THR A 130 -6.39 -11.08 0.85
N GLY A 131 -6.33 -10.09 1.75
CA GLY A 131 -6.14 -10.31 3.19
C GLY A 131 -4.73 -10.74 3.60
N ASP A 132 -3.79 -10.81 2.67
CA ASP A 132 -2.44 -11.36 2.82
C ASP A 132 -1.30 -10.35 2.64
N ALA A 133 -1.62 -9.05 2.78
CA ALA A 133 -0.68 -7.94 2.67
C ALA A 133 0.21 -7.97 1.41
N HIS A 134 -0.36 -8.37 0.27
CA HIS A 134 0.29 -8.47 -1.06
C HIS A 134 1.28 -9.63 -1.24
N VAL A 135 1.52 -10.46 -0.23
CA VAL A 135 2.63 -11.44 -0.27
C VAL A 135 2.16 -12.88 -0.30
N GLY A 136 0.84 -13.11 -0.19
CA GLY A 136 0.29 -14.46 -0.13
C GLY A 136 0.44 -15.23 -1.44
N ASN A 137 0.76 -16.51 -1.31
CA ASN A 137 0.75 -17.49 -2.39
C ASN A 137 0.22 -18.84 -1.85
N ARG A 138 -0.99 -18.80 -1.28
CA ARG A 138 -1.57 -19.95 -0.57
C ARG A 138 -3.08 -20.02 -0.78
N VAL A 139 -3.59 -21.24 -0.90
CA VAL A 139 -5.03 -21.52 -0.82
C VAL A 139 -5.33 -22.16 0.52
N LEU A 140 -6.24 -21.56 1.28
CA LEU A 140 -6.81 -22.12 2.49
C LEU A 140 -8.10 -22.86 2.13
N PRO A 141 -8.33 -24.08 2.67
CA PRO A 141 -9.60 -24.76 2.47
C PRO A 141 -10.73 -23.91 3.07
N ALA A 142 -11.95 -24.16 2.61
CA ALA A 142 -13.13 -23.56 3.22
C ALA A 142 -13.17 -23.87 4.71
N PHE A 143 -13.44 -22.84 5.51
CA PHE A 143 -13.44 -22.93 6.96
C PHE A 143 -14.50 -21.99 7.54
N GLU A 144 -15.18 -22.42 8.59
CA GLU A 144 -16.13 -21.63 9.36
C GLU A 144 -15.86 -21.88 10.84
N SER A 145 -15.63 -20.80 11.59
CA SER A 145 -15.25 -20.85 13.00
C SER A 145 -16.45 -21.06 13.95
N GLY A 146 -17.66 -20.86 13.44
CA GLY A 146 -18.91 -20.76 14.20
C GLY A 146 -19.19 -19.34 14.71
N MET A 147 -18.20 -18.45 14.74
CA MET A 147 -18.37 -17.06 15.17
C MET A 147 -19.23 -16.23 14.22
N GLU A 148 -19.26 -16.62 12.95
CA GLU A 148 -20.10 -16.05 11.90
C GLU A 148 -21.59 -16.01 12.32
N GLN A 149 -22.04 -17.03 13.07
CA GLN A 149 -23.41 -17.11 13.60
C GLN A 149 -23.70 -16.00 14.63
N GLN A 150 -22.70 -15.61 15.42
CA GLN A 150 -22.84 -14.58 16.45
C GLN A 150 -22.83 -13.17 15.85
N LEU A 151 -22.22 -13.00 14.67
CA LEU A 151 -22.07 -11.71 13.98
C LEU A 151 -23.30 -11.29 13.16
N GLY A 152 -24.36 -12.11 13.14
CA GLY A 152 -25.69 -11.68 12.69
C GLY A 152 -25.91 -11.63 11.17
N ASN A 153 -25.08 -12.32 10.38
CA ASN A 153 -25.14 -12.35 8.92
C ASN A 153 -25.30 -13.79 8.37
N PRO A 154 -26.48 -14.42 8.55
CA PRO A 154 -26.69 -15.84 8.21
C PRO A 154 -26.51 -16.16 6.72
N GLN A 155 -26.62 -15.16 5.84
CA GLN A 155 -26.35 -15.31 4.41
C GLN A 155 -24.89 -15.65 4.09
N CYS A 156 -23.97 -15.45 5.04
CA CYS A 156 -22.53 -15.72 4.88
C CYS A 156 -22.15 -17.16 5.27
N LEU A 157 -23.07 -17.92 5.87
CA LEU A 157 -22.84 -19.29 6.34
C LEU A 157 -23.08 -20.33 5.24
N GLY A 158 -22.41 -21.47 5.35
CA GLY A 158 -22.58 -22.64 4.49
C GLY A 158 -22.10 -22.45 3.06
N ARG A 159 -21.20 -21.47 2.82
CA ARG A 159 -20.74 -21.11 1.47
C ARG A 159 -19.66 -22.05 0.92
N ASP A 160 -19.03 -22.88 1.77
CA ASP A 160 -17.96 -23.83 1.44
C ASP A 160 -16.91 -23.23 0.48
N PHE A 161 -16.49 -22.00 0.77
CA PHE A 161 -15.63 -21.22 -0.12
C PHE A 161 -14.17 -21.21 0.38
N PRO A 162 -13.21 -21.72 -0.40
CA PRO A 162 -11.78 -21.65 -0.06
C PRO A 162 -11.27 -20.23 -0.20
N MET A 163 -10.27 -19.88 0.61
CA MET A 163 -9.70 -18.54 0.64
C MET A 163 -8.38 -18.50 -0.12
N PHE A 164 -8.32 -17.62 -1.12
CA PHE A 164 -7.17 -17.45 -2.01
C PHE A 164 -6.32 -16.27 -1.53
N LEU A 165 -5.26 -16.59 -0.78
CA LEU A 165 -4.22 -15.64 -0.45
C LEU A 165 -3.30 -15.54 -1.67
N ASN A 166 -3.71 -14.73 -2.66
CA ASN A 166 -3.09 -14.60 -3.99
C ASN A 166 -2.36 -13.26 -4.21
N GLY A 167 -2.03 -12.55 -3.13
CA GLY A 167 -1.42 -11.23 -3.17
C GLY A 167 -0.12 -11.18 -3.98
N TYR A 168 0.71 -12.23 -3.91
CA TYR A 168 1.97 -12.27 -4.66
C TYR A 168 1.73 -12.27 -6.17
N ASN A 169 0.83 -13.13 -6.66
CA ASN A 169 0.55 -13.23 -8.10
C ASN A 169 -0.11 -11.94 -8.63
N ASN A 170 -1.01 -11.35 -7.83
CA ASN A 170 -1.60 -10.04 -8.14
C ASN A 170 -0.53 -8.94 -8.25
N SER A 171 0.38 -8.87 -7.27
CA SER A 171 1.49 -7.90 -7.25
C SER A 171 2.44 -8.13 -8.41
N LYS A 172 2.85 -9.38 -8.65
CA LYS A 172 3.72 -9.78 -9.76
C LYS A 172 3.13 -9.35 -11.10
N SER A 173 1.83 -9.55 -11.33
CA SER A 173 1.17 -9.11 -12.56
C SER A 173 1.29 -7.59 -12.78
N ALA A 174 1.08 -6.79 -11.73
CA ALA A 174 1.24 -5.34 -11.81
C ALA A 174 2.71 -4.92 -12.03
N LEU A 175 3.65 -5.59 -11.36
CA LEU A 175 5.08 -5.33 -11.50
C LEU A 175 5.63 -5.72 -12.88
N ASP A 176 5.22 -6.88 -13.41
CA ASP A 176 5.59 -7.33 -14.76
C ASP A 176 5.08 -6.34 -15.81
N TRP A 177 3.83 -5.88 -15.67
CA TRP A 177 3.27 -4.83 -16.52
C TRP A 177 4.08 -3.53 -16.40
N ALA A 178 4.41 -3.11 -15.17
CA ALA A 178 5.17 -1.88 -14.93
C ALA A 178 6.57 -1.93 -15.54
N LEU A 179 7.28 -3.05 -15.39
CA LEU A 179 8.62 -3.25 -15.95
C LEU A 179 8.59 -3.24 -17.48
N GLN A 180 7.56 -3.82 -18.10
CA GLN A 180 7.38 -3.80 -19.56
C GLN A 180 7.15 -2.37 -20.11
N ASN A 181 6.47 -1.51 -19.35
CA ASN A 181 6.12 -0.15 -19.79
C ASN A 181 7.16 0.90 -19.38
N PHE A 182 7.85 0.69 -18.26
CA PHE A 182 8.85 1.58 -17.69
C PHE A 182 10.15 0.82 -17.35
N PRO A 183 10.82 0.19 -18.34
CA PRO A 183 12.01 -0.63 -18.09
C PRO A 183 13.24 0.18 -17.66
N ASP A 184 13.30 1.44 -18.07
CA ASP A 184 14.44 2.35 -17.82
C ASP A 184 13.96 3.56 -17.02
N VAL A 185 14.41 3.63 -15.77
CA VAL A 185 14.03 4.69 -14.82
C VAL A 185 15.28 5.19 -14.09
N ASP A 186 15.38 6.50 -13.91
CA ASP A 186 16.43 7.16 -13.15
C ASP A 186 16.15 7.12 -11.64
N SER A 187 14.87 7.10 -11.26
CA SER A 187 14.43 6.99 -9.88
C SER A 187 13.22 6.08 -9.76
N LEU A 188 13.28 5.14 -8.82
CA LEU A 188 12.24 4.19 -8.51
C LEU A 188 11.92 4.24 -7.02
N VAL A 189 10.69 4.63 -6.70
CA VAL A 189 10.16 4.59 -5.34
C VAL A 189 9.16 3.45 -5.25
N VAL A 190 9.36 2.56 -4.28
CA VAL A 190 8.38 1.56 -3.87
C VAL A 190 7.75 2.06 -2.58
N GLY A 191 6.45 2.32 -2.60
CA GLY A 191 5.72 2.84 -1.46
C GLY A 191 4.48 2.03 -1.16
N GLY A 192 3.92 2.23 0.03
CA GLY A 192 2.62 1.67 0.36
C GLY A 192 2.14 2.15 1.71
N ALA A 193 0.84 1.96 1.96
CA ALA A 193 0.18 2.39 3.19
C ALA A 193 -0.48 1.21 3.90
N SER A 194 -0.45 1.18 5.24
CA SER A 194 -1.06 0.11 6.05
C SER A 194 -0.52 -1.28 5.63
N ALA A 195 -1.38 -2.24 5.28
CA ALA A 195 -0.95 -3.53 4.72
C ALA A 195 -0.05 -3.39 3.47
N GLY A 196 -0.26 -2.35 2.65
CA GLY A 196 0.59 -2.04 1.51
C GLY A 196 1.97 -1.54 1.91
N SER A 197 2.13 -0.94 3.10
CA SER A 197 3.45 -0.61 3.64
C SER A 197 4.25 -1.88 3.90
N LEU A 198 3.64 -2.92 4.47
CA LEU A 198 4.29 -4.22 4.62
C LEU A 198 4.67 -4.82 3.25
N GLY A 199 3.76 -4.77 2.28
CA GLY A 199 4.04 -5.19 0.90
C GLY A 199 5.25 -4.44 0.30
N ALA A 200 5.28 -3.11 0.39
CA ALA A 200 6.37 -2.29 -0.12
C ALA A 200 7.73 -2.64 0.51
N GLN A 201 7.75 -2.91 1.82
CA GLN A 201 8.95 -3.37 2.52
C GLN A 201 9.39 -4.74 2.03
N ILE A 202 8.47 -5.71 1.89
CA ILE A 202 8.80 -7.08 1.47
C ILE A 202 9.26 -7.15 0.01
N PHE A 203 8.58 -6.45 -0.90
CA PHE A 203 8.92 -6.47 -2.33
C PHE A 203 10.17 -5.66 -2.70
N ASN A 204 10.80 -4.95 -1.77
CA ASN A 204 11.86 -4.00 -2.09
C ASN A 204 13.03 -4.66 -2.87
N SER A 205 13.57 -5.77 -2.36
CA SER A 205 14.68 -6.51 -2.99
C SER A 205 14.27 -7.08 -4.34
N HIS A 206 13.08 -7.66 -4.42
CA HIS A 206 12.55 -8.23 -5.67
C HIS A 206 12.39 -7.16 -6.76
N ILE A 207 11.83 -6.00 -6.42
CA ILE A 207 11.65 -4.90 -7.37
C ILE A 207 13.00 -4.30 -7.77
N ALA A 208 13.93 -4.15 -6.83
CA ALA A 208 15.28 -3.70 -7.13
C ALA A 208 15.99 -4.62 -8.15
N ASP A 209 15.83 -5.94 -7.99
CA ASP A 209 16.36 -6.93 -8.94
C ASP A 209 15.63 -6.90 -10.29
N MET A 210 14.29 -6.81 -10.29
CA MET A 210 13.48 -6.71 -11.51
C MET A 210 13.92 -5.52 -12.40
N TRP A 211 14.20 -4.36 -11.80
CA TRP A 211 14.66 -3.17 -12.52
C TRP A 211 16.18 -3.09 -12.72
N ASN A 212 16.94 -4.07 -12.22
CA ASN A 212 18.41 -4.07 -12.21
C ASN A 212 19.00 -2.77 -11.65
N VAL A 213 18.48 -2.29 -10.52
CA VAL A 213 18.78 -0.94 -9.99
C VAL A 213 20.29 -0.72 -9.79
N ASP A 214 21.01 -1.73 -9.30
CA ASP A 214 22.44 -1.68 -9.02
C ASP A 214 23.25 -1.54 -10.31
N ALA A 215 22.90 -2.31 -11.35
CA ALA A 215 23.59 -2.29 -12.64
C ALA A 215 23.30 -1.01 -13.44
N LYS A 216 22.09 -0.45 -13.29
CA LYS A 216 21.67 0.77 -13.99
C LYS A 216 22.02 2.06 -13.24
N GLY A 217 22.41 1.97 -11.96
CA GLY A 217 22.59 3.14 -11.11
C GLY A 217 21.29 3.89 -10.83
N THR A 218 20.15 3.19 -10.89
CA THR A 218 18.82 3.75 -10.59
C THR A 218 18.75 4.12 -9.11
N GLN A 219 18.27 5.32 -8.81
CA GLN A 219 18.05 5.74 -7.43
C GLN A 219 16.83 5.00 -6.86
N PHE A 220 17.05 4.15 -5.86
CA PHE A 220 16.02 3.29 -5.30
C PHE A 220 15.65 3.69 -3.87
N SER A 221 14.34 3.74 -3.60
CA SER A 221 13.80 4.24 -2.34
C SER A 221 12.55 3.46 -1.91
N VAL A 222 12.38 3.25 -0.61
CA VAL A 222 11.23 2.55 0.01
C VAL A 222 10.48 3.50 0.94
N MET A 223 9.16 3.63 0.77
CA MET A 223 8.30 4.52 1.56
C MET A 223 7.17 3.75 2.25
N ALA A 224 7.26 3.62 3.58
CA ALA A 224 6.39 2.83 4.41
C ALA A 224 5.48 3.73 5.27
N ASP A 225 4.19 3.78 4.96
CA ASP A 225 3.20 4.61 5.65
C ASP A 225 2.30 3.79 6.59
N SER A 226 2.25 4.18 7.86
CA SER A 226 1.44 3.60 8.93
C SER A 226 1.69 2.10 9.22
N TYR A 227 2.93 1.63 9.07
CA TYR A 227 3.34 0.32 9.56
C TYR A 227 4.86 0.16 9.64
N VAL A 228 5.37 -0.36 10.77
CA VAL A 228 6.81 -0.68 10.98
C VAL A 228 7.06 -2.10 11.51
N GLY A 229 5.99 -2.90 11.66
CA GLY A 229 6.11 -4.31 12.07
C GLY A 229 5.88 -4.59 13.57
N VAL A 230 5.24 -3.68 14.32
CA VAL A 230 4.84 -3.93 15.72
C VAL A 230 3.80 -5.05 15.75
N LEU A 231 4.21 -6.23 16.20
CA LEU A 231 3.37 -7.40 16.45
C LEU A 231 3.80 -8.09 17.76
N PRO A 232 2.95 -8.93 18.37
CA PRO A 232 3.34 -9.70 19.54
C PRO A 232 4.58 -10.55 19.26
N ALA A 233 5.53 -10.62 20.19
CA ALA A 233 6.78 -11.38 19.98
C ALA A 233 6.57 -12.87 19.65
N ARG A 234 5.44 -13.45 20.09
CA ARG A 234 5.03 -14.84 19.77
C ARG A 234 4.48 -15.03 18.35
N HIS A 235 4.18 -13.93 17.67
CA HIS A 235 3.63 -13.85 16.32
C HIS A 235 4.30 -12.74 15.52
N PRO A 236 5.63 -12.82 15.31
CA PRO A 236 6.37 -11.79 14.59
C PRO A 236 5.97 -11.79 13.10
N VAL A 237 6.30 -10.71 12.38
CA VAL A 237 5.94 -10.54 10.96
C VAL A 237 6.34 -11.74 10.09
N PRO A 238 7.53 -12.37 10.22
CA PRO A 238 7.91 -13.54 9.41
C PRO A 238 6.94 -14.71 9.56
N LYS A 239 6.40 -14.94 10.75
CA LYS A 239 5.42 -16.01 10.99
C LYS A 239 4.11 -15.76 10.25
N LEU A 240 3.68 -14.50 10.21
CA LEU A 240 2.49 -14.08 9.46
C LEU A 240 2.71 -14.23 7.94
N VAL A 241 3.85 -13.76 7.44
CA VAL A 241 4.23 -13.90 6.03
C VAL A 241 4.34 -15.38 5.63
N ASN A 242 4.93 -16.22 6.49
CA ASN A 242 5.01 -17.66 6.27
C ASN A 242 3.62 -18.32 6.25
N TYR A 243 2.72 -17.88 7.15
CA TYR A 243 1.34 -18.34 7.15
C TYR A 243 0.64 -18.05 5.82
N PHE A 244 0.89 -16.89 5.20
CA PHE A 244 0.37 -16.56 3.87
C PHE A 244 1.05 -17.33 2.72
N GLY A 245 2.13 -18.08 2.98
CA GLY A 245 2.96 -18.71 1.95
C GLY A 245 3.96 -17.78 1.29
N GLY A 246 4.20 -16.58 1.85
CA GLY A 246 5.06 -15.56 1.26
C GLY A 246 6.56 -15.72 1.52
N CYS A 247 6.98 -16.61 2.45
CA CYS A 247 8.39 -16.85 2.74
C CYS A 247 9.09 -17.77 1.71
N GLU A 248 8.41 -18.20 0.65
CA GLU A 248 8.99 -19.09 -0.36
C GLU A 248 10.03 -18.36 -1.22
N SER A 249 11.18 -19.03 -1.44
CA SER A 249 12.25 -18.51 -2.28
C SER A 249 11.82 -18.40 -3.74
N GLY A 250 12.14 -17.28 -4.38
CA GLY A 250 11.75 -17.00 -5.77
C GLY A 250 10.40 -16.30 -5.92
N LEU A 251 9.69 -16.07 -4.81
CA LEU A 251 8.56 -15.14 -4.76
C LEU A 251 9.07 -13.69 -4.57
N ALA A 252 8.64 -13.01 -3.51
CA ALA A 252 9.12 -11.67 -3.15
C ALA A 252 10.53 -11.68 -2.51
N PHE A 253 11.05 -12.86 -2.14
CA PHE A 253 12.36 -13.01 -1.51
C PHE A 253 13.33 -13.81 -2.37
N ASN A 254 14.60 -13.40 -2.34
CA ASN A 254 15.71 -14.24 -2.75
C ASN A 254 15.93 -15.39 -1.75
N SER A 255 16.90 -16.27 -2.01
CA SER A 255 17.16 -17.45 -1.17
C SER A 255 17.47 -17.10 0.29
N ASP A 256 18.21 -16.02 0.51
CA ASP A 256 18.78 -15.70 1.81
C ASP A 256 17.70 -15.09 2.72
N ILE A 257 16.91 -14.16 2.18
CA ILE A 257 15.79 -13.56 2.91
C ILE A 257 14.67 -14.59 3.14
N ALA A 258 14.41 -15.48 2.17
CA ALA A 258 13.45 -16.57 2.33
C ALA A 258 13.84 -17.53 3.46
N ALA A 259 15.15 -17.81 3.60
CA ALA A 259 15.66 -18.62 4.70
C ALA A 259 15.45 -17.93 6.06
N VAL A 260 15.71 -16.62 6.16
CA VAL A 260 15.42 -15.84 7.37
C VAL A 260 13.92 -15.88 7.69
N CYS A 261 13.07 -15.60 6.70
CA CYS A 261 11.62 -15.53 6.85
C CYS A 261 11.00 -16.85 7.35
N SER A 262 11.46 -17.98 6.83
CA SER A 262 10.94 -19.31 7.15
C SER A 262 11.54 -19.94 8.41
N THR A 263 12.60 -19.35 8.98
CA THR A 263 13.27 -19.86 10.17
C THR A 263 12.39 -19.68 11.43
N GLU A 264 12.31 -20.72 12.25
CA GLU A 264 11.59 -20.64 13.53
C GLU A 264 12.28 -19.64 14.48
N ASN A 265 11.48 -18.86 15.19
CA ASN A 265 11.92 -17.81 16.14
C ASN A 265 12.60 -16.58 15.50
N THR A 266 12.63 -16.46 14.18
CA THR A 266 12.99 -15.20 13.51
C THR A 266 12.07 -14.07 13.98
N THR A 267 12.66 -12.95 14.38
CA THR A 267 11.94 -11.76 14.81
C THR A 267 11.57 -10.86 13.62
N THR A 268 10.67 -9.90 13.84
CA THR A 268 10.42 -8.85 12.84
C THR A 268 11.71 -8.09 12.50
N ILE A 269 12.57 -7.86 13.49
CA ILE A 269 13.85 -7.18 13.30
C ILE A 269 14.71 -7.96 12.30
N ASP A 270 14.93 -9.25 12.53
CA ASP A 270 15.81 -10.07 11.68
C ASP A 270 15.39 -10.04 10.19
N LEU A 271 14.09 -10.07 9.90
CA LEU A 271 13.59 -10.01 8.52
C LEU A 271 13.82 -8.63 7.89
N VAL A 272 13.53 -7.54 8.60
CA VAL A 272 13.74 -6.20 8.05
C VAL A 272 15.23 -5.87 7.95
N GLU A 273 16.06 -6.34 8.88
CA GLU A 273 17.52 -6.25 8.76
C GLU A 273 18.03 -6.97 7.50
N ALA A 274 17.53 -8.18 7.22
CA ALA A 274 17.89 -8.90 5.98
C ALA A 274 17.50 -8.13 4.71
N LEU A 275 16.33 -7.46 4.71
CA LEU A 275 15.89 -6.62 3.59
C LEU A 275 16.78 -5.37 3.44
N LEU A 276 17.16 -4.73 4.55
CA LEU A 276 18.04 -3.55 4.54
C LEU A 276 19.46 -3.90 4.09
N GLU A 277 19.98 -5.06 4.49
CA GLU A 277 21.32 -5.54 4.13
C GLU A 277 21.42 -5.98 2.66
N ASP A 278 20.32 -6.48 2.09
CA ASP A 278 20.28 -6.87 0.67
C ASP A 278 20.35 -5.67 -0.28
N LYS A 279 19.72 -4.53 0.09
CA LYS A 279 19.75 -3.28 -0.68
C LYS A 279 20.26 -2.11 0.18
N PRO A 280 21.57 -2.07 0.53
CA PRO A 280 22.11 -1.10 1.49
C PRO A 280 22.12 0.34 0.99
N GLU A 281 22.04 0.56 -0.32
CA GLU A 281 21.96 1.90 -0.93
C GLU A 281 20.53 2.44 -0.97
N ALA A 282 19.51 1.61 -0.71
CA ALA A 282 18.13 2.02 -0.70
C ALA A 282 17.89 3.05 0.42
N LYS A 283 17.18 4.13 0.11
CA LYS A 283 16.71 5.09 1.12
C LYS A 283 15.34 4.65 1.64
N TRP A 284 15.16 4.63 2.95
CA TRP A 284 13.87 4.24 3.55
C TRP A 284 13.23 5.43 4.25
N LEU A 285 11.92 5.57 4.12
CA LEU A 285 11.12 6.55 4.84
C LEU A 285 9.97 5.83 5.55
N PHE A 286 9.96 5.88 6.88
CA PHE A 286 8.84 5.38 7.69
C PHE A 286 8.00 6.55 8.19
N ILE A 287 6.70 6.54 7.90
CA ILE A 287 5.72 7.58 8.27
C ILE A 287 4.72 6.94 9.23
N ASN A 288 4.60 7.45 10.46
CA ASN A 288 3.68 6.90 11.45
C ASN A 288 3.06 7.99 12.32
N SER A 289 1.90 7.71 12.89
CA SER A 289 1.44 8.41 14.08
C SER A 289 1.91 7.65 15.33
N LYS A 290 2.11 8.34 16.46
CA LYS A 290 2.56 7.70 17.70
C LYS A 290 1.52 6.75 18.30
N GLY A 291 0.24 7.07 18.12
CA GLY A 291 -0.88 6.37 18.72
C GLY A 291 -1.76 5.56 17.75
N ASP A 292 -1.31 5.31 16.52
CA ASP A 292 -2.06 4.70 15.41
C ASP A 292 -3.07 3.63 15.87
N THR A 293 -4.36 3.99 15.82
CA THR A 293 -5.43 3.12 16.35
C THR A 293 -5.55 1.81 15.57
N VAL A 294 -5.28 1.82 14.26
CA VAL A 294 -5.38 0.61 13.43
C VAL A 294 -4.21 -0.33 13.69
N GLN A 295 -3.00 0.18 13.89
CA GLN A 295 -1.87 -0.68 14.28
C GLN A 295 -2.12 -1.33 15.66
N ARG A 296 -2.68 -0.60 16.61
CA ARG A 296 -3.05 -1.12 17.94
C ARG A 296 -4.15 -2.19 17.86
N TYR A 297 -5.15 -1.95 17.00
CA TYR A 297 -6.21 -2.92 16.70
C TYR A 297 -5.64 -4.19 16.06
N TYR A 298 -4.77 -4.04 15.04
CA TYR A 298 -4.15 -5.17 14.35
C TYR A 298 -3.23 -5.97 15.28
N TYR A 299 -2.52 -5.32 16.19
CA TYR A 299 -1.77 -6.00 17.25
C TYR A 299 -2.69 -6.88 18.10
N ALA A 300 -3.84 -6.36 18.55
CA ALA A 300 -4.81 -7.12 19.34
C ALA A 300 -5.40 -8.29 18.53
N LEU A 301 -5.71 -8.08 17.24
CA LEU A 301 -6.17 -9.15 16.34
C LEU A 301 -5.15 -10.28 16.20
N VAL A 302 -3.86 -9.96 16.08
CA VAL A 302 -2.79 -10.98 16.01
C VAL A 302 -2.59 -11.67 17.35
N ASP A 303 -2.73 -10.97 18.47
CA ASP A 303 -2.53 -11.53 19.79
C ASP A 303 -3.71 -12.43 20.22
N GLU A 304 -4.91 -11.87 20.22
CA GLU A 304 -6.12 -12.49 20.76
C GLU A 304 -6.86 -13.36 19.73
N GLY A 305 -6.55 -13.20 18.44
CA GLY A 305 -7.34 -13.77 17.35
C GLY A 305 -8.73 -13.15 17.29
N ILE A 306 -9.60 -13.67 16.42
CA ILE A 306 -10.97 -13.13 16.30
C ILE A 306 -11.78 -13.23 17.61
N GLN A 307 -11.44 -14.16 18.51
CA GLN A 307 -12.13 -14.34 19.80
C GLN A 307 -12.06 -13.11 20.70
N GLY A 308 -11.07 -12.23 20.49
CA GLY A 308 -10.96 -10.96 21.20
C GLY A 308 -11.88 -9.85 20.67
N TYR A 309 -12.48 -10.02 19.48
CA TYR A 309 -13.34 -9.01 18.85
C TYR A 309 -14.53 -8.64 19.76
N PRO A 310 -14.84 -7.35 19.99
CA PRO A 310 -14.37 -6.16 19.25
C PRO A 310 -13.10 -5.48 19.80
N PHE A 311 -12.27 -6.19 20.58
CA PHE A 311 -11.02 -5.70 21.18
C PHE A 311 -11.18 -4.44 22.03
N PRO A 312 -11.90 -4.53 23.17
CA PRO A 312 -12.17 -3.38 24.03
C PRO A 312 -10.92 -2.78 24.70
N ASN A 313 -9.81 -3.53 24.75
CA ASN A 313 -8.58 -3.13 25.41
C ASN A 313 -7.42 -3.15 24.42
N LEU A 314 -7.21 -2.04 23.72
CA LEU A 314 -6.04 -1.88 22.85
C LEU A 314 -4.79 -1.57 23.68
N MET A 315 -3.62 -1.95 23.16
CA MET A 315 -2.32 -1.46 23.64
C MET A 315 -2.36 0.08 23.80
N SER A 316 -1.64 0.64 24.78
CA SER A 316 -1.59 2.10 24.94
C SER A 316 -0.85 2.78 23.76
N GLU A 317 -1.12 4.06 23.51
CA GLU A 317 -0.38 4.83 22.50
C GLU A 317 1.12 4.92 22.86
N ASP A 318 1.44 5.07 24.14
CA ASP A 318 2.83 5.10 24.64
C ASP A 318 3.56 3.78 24.39
N ASP A 319 2.89 2.64 24.61
CA ASP A 319 3.48 1.32 24.35
C ASP A 319 3.66 1.07 22.85
N LEU A 320 2.69 1.48 22.02
CA LEU A 320 2.84 1.40 20.56
C LEU A 320 4.05 2.22 20.11
N TYR A 321 4.11 3.49 20.52
CA TYR A 321 5.22 4.37 20.15
C TYR A 321 6.57 3.82 20.62
N LYS A 322 6.66 3.35 21.86
CA LYS A 322 7.87 2.71 22.38
C LYS A 322 8.29 1.50 21.55
N ASN A 323 7.35 0.63 21.18
CA ASN A 323 7.65 -0.55 20.37
C ASN A 323 8.08 -0.17 18.94
N MET A 324 7.44 0.84 18.33
CA MET A 324 7.88 1.38 17.05
C MET A 324 9.30 1.95 17.12
N SER A 325 9.62 2.71 18.18
CA SER A 325 10.97 3.25 18.39
C SER A 325 12.02 2.15 18.51
N VAL A 326 11.75 1.07 19.25
CA VAL A 326 12.67 -0.07 19.37
C VAL A 326 12.97 -0.71 18.00
N LEU A 327 11.94 -0.90 17.17
CA LEU A 327 12.12 -1.46 15.83
C LEU A 327 12.93 -0.52 14.92
N LEU A 328 12.55 0.76 14.86
CA LEU A 328 13.21 1.75 14.01
C LEU A 328 14.66 2.02 14.44
N ASP A 329 14.95 2.03 15.75
CA ASP A 329 16.31 2.15 16.27
C ASP A 329 17.16 0.96 15.79
N ALA A 330 16.62 -0.26 15.85
CA ALA A 330 17.31 -1.45 15.33
C ALA A 330 17.58 -1.34 13.82
N TYR A 331 16.57 -0.93 13.04
CA TYR A 331 16.73 -0.74 11.59
C TYR A 331 17.80 0.32 11.27
N GLN A 332 17.84 1.42 12.03
CA GLN A 332 18.82 2.50 11.87
C GLN A 332 20.25 2.07 12.23
N THR A 333 20.42 1.04 13.06
CA THR A 333 21.75 0.46 13.29
C THR A 333 22.31 -0.25 12.05
N LYS A 334 21.43 -0.75 11.18
CA LYS A 334 21.81 -1.44 9.94
C LYS A 334 21.97 -0.51 8.75
N SER A 335 21.10 0.49 8.63
CA SER A 335 21.18 1.45 7.54
C SER A 335 21.11 2.89 8.05
N PRO A 336 22.13 3.73 7.78
CA PRO A 336 22.08 5.15 8.10
C PRO A 336 21.15 5.93 7.15
N ARG A 337 20.55 5.27 6.15
CA ARG A 337 19.70 5.88 5.10
C ARG A 337 18.20 5.79 5.43
N ILE A 338 17.86 5.71 6.71
CA ILE A 338 16.47 5.64 7.19
C ILE A 338 16.04 7.00 7.73
N THR A 339 15.00 7.56 7.11
CA THR A 339 14.29 8.74 7.60
C THR A 339 13.00 8.29 8.30
N THR A 340 12.68 8.93 9.43
CA THR A 340 11.45 8.66 10.19
C THR A 340 10.63 9.93 10.34
N PHE A 341 9.33 9.83 10.07
CA PHE A 341 8.34 10.85 10.35
C PHE A 341 7.36 10.31 11.39
N PHE A 342 7.29 10.96 12.55
CA PHE A 342 6.28 10.69 13.56
C PHE A 342 5.34 11.88 13.70
N ALA A 343 4.04 11.68 13.55
CA ALA A 343 3.02 12.64 13.93
C ALA A 343 2.45 12.31 15.31
N GLU A 344 1.98 13.33 16.02
CA GLU A 344 1.18 13.14 17.24
C GLU A 344 -0.21 12.59 16.92
N GLY A 345 -0.85 11.94 17.91
CA GLY A 345 -2.19 11.38 17.79
C GLY A 345 -2.23 9.98 17.19
N ASP A 346 -3.41 9.58 16.71
CA ASP A 346 -3.77 8.18 16.41
C ASP A 346 -4.16 7.93 14.95
N HIS A 347 -3.84 8.89 14.07
CA HIS A 347 -4.18 8.85 12.66
C HIS A 347 -3.56 7.65 11.93
N HIS A 348 -4.30 7.04 11.00
CA HIS A 348 -3.83 5.93 10.18
C HIS A 348 -3.87 6.30 8.71
N VAL A 349 -2.75 6.06 8.01
CA VAL A 349 -2.51 6.37 6.59
C VAL A 349 -2.51 7.85 6.27
N PHE A 350 -1.32 8.39 6.00
CA PHE A 350 -1.12 9.78 5.65
C PHE A 350 -1.15 9.98 4.13
N LEU A 351 -0.46 9.11 3.39
CA LEU A 351 -0.12 9.30 1.97
C LEU A 351 -1.32 9.23 1.03
N MET A 352 -2.42 8.59 1.46
CA MET A 352 -3.66 8.54 0.69
C MET A 352 -4.66 9.64 1.08
N ASP A 353 -4.34 10.48 2.08
CA ASP A 353 -5.14 11.65 2.41
C ASP A 353 -4.89 12.79 1.41
N LYS A 354 -5.95 13.49 1.00
CA LYS A 354 -5.87 14.65 0.08
C LYS A 354 -4.94 15.77 0.56
N ASN A 355 -4.70 15.85 1.86
CA ASN A 355 -3.87 16.84 2.53
C ASN A 355 -2.55 16.23 3.05
N PHE A 356 -2.12 15.07 2.55
CA PHE A 356 -0.94 14.34 3.06
C PHE A 356 0.29 15.24 3.26
N THR A 357 0.53 16.19 2.35
CA THR A 357 1.68 17.12 2.40
C THR A 357 1.72 18.01 3.63
N SER A 358 0.56 18.27 4.25
CA SER A 358 0.39 19.27 5.31
C SER A 358 0.50 18.69 6.72
N TYR A 359 0.46 17.37 6.87
CA TYR A 359 0.62 16.73 8.17
C TYR A 359 1.95 17.10 8.81
N LYS A 360 1.93 17.34 10.11
CA LYS A 360 3.09 17.82 10.85
C LYS A 360 3.69 16.67 11.64
N SER A 361 5.01 16.54 11.56
CA SER A 361 5.74 15.70 12.51
C SER A 361 5.65 16.30 13.91
N ASP A 362 6.06 15.51 14.91
CA ASP A 362 6.27 15.91 16.29
C ASP A 362 7.33 17.01 16.44
N LYS A 363 8.15 17.23 15.40
CA LYS A 363 9.09 18.36 15.26
C LYS A 363 8.51 19.55 14.48
N GLY A 364 7.25 19.49 14.05
CA GLY A 364 6.57 20.56 13.32
C GLY A 364 6.91 20.68 11.83
N GLN A 365 7.67 19.73 11.27
CA GLN A 365 7.99 19.70 9.84
C GLN A 365 6.80 19.13 9.04
N PRO A 366 6.35 19.77 7.93
CA PRO A 366 5.38 19.18 7.01
C PRO A 366 5.88 17.86 6.41
N LEU A 367 4.99 16.89 6.24
CA LEU A 367 5.29 15.62 5.59
C LEU A 367 5.74 15.82 4.12
N GLY A 368 5.14 16.78 3.41
CA GLY A 368 5.55 17.10 2.04
C GLY A 368 7.01 17.57 1.95
N ASP A 369 7.47 18.35 2.92
CA ASP A 369 8.86 18.83 2.98
C ASP A 369 9.82 17.67 3.28
N VAL A 370 9.45 16.80 4.23
CA VAL A 370 10.24 15.60 4.57
C VAL A 370 10.37 14.67 3.36
N ILE A 371 9.29 14.43 2.61
CA ILE A 371 9.32 13.62 1.39
C ILE A 371 10.22 14.28 0.34
N ASN A 372 10.11 15.59 0.12
CA ASN A 372 10.94 16.31 -0.86
C ASN A 372 12.44 16.25 -0.53
N GLU A 373 12.81 16.35 0.76
CA GLU A 373 14.21 16.22 1.20
C GLU A 373 14.72 14.78 1.10
N TRP A 374 13.87 13.81 1.41
CA TRP A 374 14.19 12.39 1.36
C TRP A 374 14.35 11.88 -0.09
N LEU A 375 13.48 12.35 -0.99
CA LEU A 375 13.51 11.99 -2.39
C LEU A 375 14.90 12.29 -2.99
N PRO A 376 15.41 11.41 -3.86
CA PRO A 376 16.63 11.70 -4.58
C PRO A 376 16.51 13.06 -5.31
N MET A 377 17.31 14.06 -4.92
CA MET A 377 17.31 15.36 -5.58
C MET A 377 17.62 15.18 -7.07
N SER A 378 16.77 15.74 -7.92
CA SER A 378 17.14 15.98 -9.30
C SER A 378 18.25 17.03 -9.30
N HIS A 379 19.50 16.60 -9.35
CA HIS A 379 20.60 17.51 -9.64
C HIS A 379 20.49 17.97 -11.10
N TYR A 380 19.61 18.94 -11.35
CA TYR A 380 19.79 19.86 -12.46
C TYR A 380 20.62 21.04 -11.95
N SER A 381 21.94 20.87 -11.99
CA SER A 381 22.85 22.01 -11.95
C SER A 381 22.80 22.67 -13.32
N GLY A 382 21.80 23.54 -13.52
CA GLY A 382 21.78 24.44 -14.66
C GLY A 382 22.89 25.46 -14.52
N THR A 383 23.97 25.28 -15.28
CA THR A 383 24.86 26.37 -15.72
C THR A 383 24.23 27.11 -16.88
#